data_AF-A0A4Q9VWQ2-F1
#
_entry.id   AF-A0A4Q9VWQ2-F1
#
_cell.length_a   1.000
_cell.length_b   1.000
_cell.length_c   1.000
_cell.angle_alpha   90.00
_cell.angle_beta   90.00
_cell.angle_gamma   90.00
#
_symmetry.space_group_name_H-M   'P 1'
#
loop_
_entity.id
_entity.type
_entity.pdbx_description
1 polymer ?
#
loop_
_entity_poly.entity_id
_entity_poly.type
_entity_poly.pdbx_seq_one_letter_code
_entity_poly.pdbx_strand_id
1 'polypeptide(L)'
;MTTWPIYGEITGPIVMIGFGSIGRGTLPLIERHFVFDRTRLTVIDPSDADRRLVDERSYSFIQEAVTRDNYRDLLGPLLAAGGGRPFIVNLSVDTSSLDLMKYAREIGALYIDTVVEPWLGFYFDTAKKTAERSNYALRETVRAEKAANPGGSTAVSCCGANPGMVSWFVKAALLNLARDTGAAVDKPTTREGWAKLMQRLGVKGVHIAERDTQRARTPKPRGVFVNTWSVEGFVSEGLQPAELGWGTHETWMPQNGHRHEAGCRAAIYLLQPGANTRVRSWCPTPGPQYGFLVTHNESISIADYYTVGEPATPEFRPTCHYAYHPADDAVLSLHEMFGAAGVKQPENHILDEHEIVDGIDELGVLLYGHARNAYWFGSQLSIEETRALAPYQNATGLQVSSAVLAGMVWALENPEAGIVEADEMDHERCLAVQSPYLGPVAGYYTDWTPLHGRPGLFPEDIDPAEPWAFRNVLVR
;
A
#
# COMPACT_ATOMS: atom_id res chain seq x y z
N MET A 1 15.74 29.16 -1.93
CA MET A 1 15.94 27.81 -2.50
C MET A 1 16.05 26.86 -1.33
N THR A 2 15.11 25.93 -1.19
CA THR A 2 15.18 24.86 -0.19
C THR A 2 16.26 23.87 -0.63
N THR A 3 17.25 23.62 0.23
CA THR A 3 18.29 22.62 -0.03
C THR A 3 17.76 21.25 0.38
N TRP A 4 17.61 20.35 -0.59
CA TRP A 4 17.17 18.97 -0.35
C TRP A 4 18.39 18.06 -0.07
N PRO A 5 18.29 17.10 0.87
CA PRO A 5 19.38 16.17 1.15
C PRO A 5 19.62 15.22 -0.03
N ILE A 6 20.88 14.91 -0.28
CA ILE A 6 21.28 13.80 -1.15
C ILE A 6 21.56 12.61 -0.26
N TYR A 7 20.84 11.50 -0.46
CA TYR A 7 20.91 10.35 0.44
C TYR A 7 21.95 9.31 0.03
N GLY A 8 22.34 9.27 -1.25
CA GLY A 8 23.34 8.32 -1.73
C GLY A 8 23.65 8.47 -3.22
N GLU A 9 24.63 7.69 -3.67
CA GLU A 9 24.99 7.56 -5.07
C GLU A 9 24.53 6.20 -5.61
N ILE A 10 23.80 6.20 -6.72
CA ILE A 10 23.45 4.99 -7.47
C ILE A 10 24.47 4.84 -8.59
N THR A 11 25.35 3.84 -8.44
CA THR A 11 26.51 3.65 -9.32
C THR A 11 26.21 2.80 -10.55
N GLY A 12 25.14 2.00 -10.55
CA GLY A 12 24.70 1.21 -11.70
C GLY A 12 23.49 1.81 -12.44
N PRO A 13 22.90 1.07 -13.38
CA PRO A 13 21.66 1.43 -14.07
C PRO A 13 20.49 1.60 -13.14
N ILE A 14 19.63 2.57 -13.46
CA ILE A 14 18.29 2.70 -12.88
C ILE A 14 17.31 2.31 -13.98
N VAL A 15 16.59 1.22 -13.79
CA VAL A 15 15.55 0.78 -14.73
C VAL A 15 14.19 0.94 -14.05
N MET A 16 13.42 1.93 -14.51
CA MET A 16 12.05 2.17 -14.06
C MET A 16 11.08 1.45 -14.99
N ILE A 17 10.30 0.53 -14.45
CA ILE A 17 9.28 -0.22 -15.20
C ILE A 17 7.92 0.38 -14.83
N GLY A 18 7.19 0.90 -15.82
CA GLY A 18 5.96 1.66 -15.62
C GLY A 18 6.22 3.16 -15.40
N PHE A 19 5.47 3.98 -16.14
CA PHE A 19 5.56 5.44 -16.15
C PHE A 19 4.18 6.11 -16.10
N GLY A 20 3.23 5.47 -15.40
CA GLY A 20 1.94 6.05 -15.02
C GLY A 20 2.06 7.08 -13.89
N SER A 21 0.99 7.30 -13.13
CA SER A 21 0.94 8.35 -12.08
C SER A 21 2.10 8.27 -11.08
N ILE A 22 2.46 7.07 -10.61
CA ILE A 22 3.52 6.87 -9.61
C ILE A 22 4.92 7.01 -10.22
N GLY A 23 5.14 6.48 -11.43
CA GLY A 23 6.42 6.63 -12.14
C GLY A 23 6.76 8.09 -12.41
N ARG A 24 5.78 8.87 -12.89
CA ARG A 24 5.90 10.32 -13.11
C ARG A 24 6.21 11.08 -11.82
N GLY A 25 5.58 10.70 -10.71
CA GLY A 25 5.83 11.30 -9.40
C GLY A 25 7.17 10.92 -8.77
N THR A 26 7.66 9.70 -9.03
CA THR A 26 8.90 9.15 -8.44
C THR A 26 10.15 9.65 -9.16
N LEU A 27 10.12 9.77 -10.50
CA LEU A 27 11.26 10.25 -11.28
C LEU A 27 11.89 11.55 -10.75
N PRO A 28 11.13 12.65 -10.50
CA PRO A 28 11.71 13.89 -9.97
C PRO A 28 12.25 13.75 -8.54
N LEU A 29 11.77 12.78 -7.75
CA LEU A 29 12.32 12.50 -6.42
C LEU A 29 13.65 11.76 -6.51
N ILE A 30 13.79 10.83 -7.45
CA ILE A 30 15.07 10.16 -7.73
C ILE A 30 16.12 11.19 -8.17
N GLU A 31 15.78 12.06 -9.13
CA GLU A 31 16.66 13.13 -9.61
C GLU A 31 17.10 14.08 -8.49
N ARG A 32 16.21 14.34 -7.53
CA ARG A 32 16.44 15.28 -6.44
C ARG A 32 17.34 14.72 -5.35
N HIS A 33 17.29 13.42 -5.09
CA HIS A 33 17.83 12.83 -3.86
C HIS A 33 18.99 11.85 -4.05
N PHE A 34 19.25 11.41 -5.28
CA PHE A 34 20.37 10.53 -5.58
C PHE A 34 21.34 11.17 -6.57
N VAL A 35 22.64 10.89 -6.37
CA VAL A 35 23.64 11.13 -7.41
C VAL A 35 23.66 9.91 -8.33
N PHE A 36 23.53 10.13 -9.63
CA PHE A 36 23.70 9.09 -10.63
C PHE A 36 24.08 9.69 -11.98
N ASP A 37 24.68 8.87 -12.82
CA ASP A 37 24.95 9.20 -14.21
C ASP A 37 23.63 9.17 -15.00
N ARG A 38 23.20 10.33 -15.51
CA ARG A 38 21.93 10.50 -16.21
C ARG A 38 21.78 9.55 -17.41
N THR A 39 22.89 9.13 -18.03
CA THR A 39 22.87 8.18 -19.16
C THR A 39 22.47 6.76 -18.77
N ARG A 40 22.36 6.47 -17.46
CA ARG A 40 22.06 5.14 -16.91
C ARG A 40 20.62 4.98 -16.43
N LEU A 41 19.77 5.99 -16.59
CA LEU A 41 18.34 5.88 -16.30
C LEU A 41 17.56 5.52 -17.56
N THR A 42 16.83 4.42 -17.49
CA THR A 42 15.92 3.95 -18.54
C THR A 42 14.52 3.75 -17.99
N VAL A 43 13.52 4.28 -18.69
CA VAL A 43 12.10 4.05 -18.43
C VAL A 43 11.56 3.06 -19.45
N ILE A 44 10.77 2.08 -19.01
CA ILE A 44 10.10 1.09 -19.86
C ILE A 44 8.60 1.18 -19.60
N ASP A 45 7.82 1.55 -20.62
CA ASP A 45 6.35 1.59 -20.54
C ASP A 45 5.76 1.42 -21.96
N PRO A 46 4.71 0.58 -22.17
CA PRO A 46 4.08 0.44 -23.48
C PRO A 46 3.36 1.71 -23.97
N SER A 47 2.94 2.58 -23.06
CA SER A 47 2.27 3.85 -23.35
C SER A 47 3.28 4.98 -23.49
N ASP A 48 3.20 5.75 -24.58
CA ASP A 48 4.01 6.95 -24.79
C ASP A 48 3.33 8.25 -24.34
N ALA A 49 2.16 8.17 -23.69
CA ALA A 49 1.36 9.33 -23.31
C ALA A 49 2.14 10.39 -22.52
N ASP A 50 3.03 9.93 -21.62
CA ASP A 50 3.86 10.78 -20.76
C ASP A 50 5.36 10.75 -21.13
N ARG A 51 5.71 10.14 -22.26
CA ARG A 51 7.10 10.00 -22.74
C ARG A 51 7.85 11.34 -22.80
N ARG A 52 7.14 12.43 -23.09
CA ARG A 52 7.72 13.79 -23.10
C ARG A 52 8.49 14.12 -21.82
N LEU A 53 8.01 13.69 -20.65
CA LEU A 53 8.67 13.96 -19.37
C LEU A 53 10.04 13.26 -19.26
N VAL A 54 10.24 12.16 -19.99
CA VAL A 54 11.49 11.40 -20.05
C VAL A 54 12.43 12.01 -21.10
N ASP A 55 11.91 12.32 -22.28
CA ASP A 55 12.68 12.89 -23.39
C ASP A 55 13.26 14.28 -23.04
N GLU A 56 12.49 15.15 -22.36
CA GLU A 56 12.95 16.47 -21.90
C GLU A 56 14.15 16.39 -20.94
N ARG A 57 14.33 15.24 -20.29
CA ARG A 57 15.45 14.94 -19.38
C ARG A 57 16.60 14.21 -20.04
N SER A 58 16.45 13.87 -21.33
CA SER A 58 17.38 13.06 -22.13
C SER A 58 17.64 11.67 -21.53
N TYR A 59 16.63 11.09 -20.87
CA TYR A 59 16.66 9.70 -20.41
C TYR A 59 16.19 8.76 -21.52
N SER A 60 16.61 7.49 -21.44
CA SER A 60 16.15 6.47 -22.39
C SER A 60 14.72 6.09 -22.09
N PHE A 61 13.88 6.02 -23.13
CA PHE A 61 12.52 5.50 -23.05
C PHE A 61 12.36 4.31 -24.00
N ILE A 62 11.96 3.17 -23.48
CA ILE A 62 11.67 1.97 -24.26
C ILE A 62 10.16 1.75 -24.25
N GLN A 63 9.55 1.93 -25.42
CA GLN A 63 8.11 1.75 -25.58
C GLN A 63 7.77 0.27 -25.79
N GLU A 64 7.77 -0.50 -24.70
CA GLU A 64 7.52 -1.94 -24.74
C GLU A 64 6.81 -2.40 -23.46
N ALA A 65 5.89 -3.36 -23.60
CA ALA A 65 5.32 -4.05 -22.44
C ALA A 65 6.31 -5.11 -21.93
N VAL A 66 6.58 -5.10 -20.62
CA VAL A 66 7.33 -6.19 -19.98
C VAL A 66 6.38 -7.38 -19.81
N THR A 67 6.78 -8.53 -20.30
CA THR A 67 5.97 -9.76 -20.33
C THR A 67 6.77 -10.95 -19.83
N ARG A 68 6.07 -12.05 -19.53
CA ARG A 68 6.70 -13.32 -19.15
C ARG A 68 7.75 -13.79 -20.17
N ASP A 69 7.52 -13.51 -21.45
CA ASP A 69 8.33 -14.06 -22.54
C ASP A 69 9.57 -13.19 -22.85
N ASN A 70 9.53 -11.88 -22.60
CA ASN A 70 10.61 -10.95 -22.97
C ASN A 70 11.41 -10.38 -21.79
N TYR A 71 10.93 -10.46 -20.54
CA TYR A 71 11.51 -9.64 -19.45
C TYR A 71 13.01 -9.85 -19.23
N ARG A 72 13.53 -11.07 -19.40
CA ARG A 72 14.97 -11.36 -19.25
C ARG A 72 15.79 -10.77 -20.39
N ASP A 73 15.33 -10.93 -21.62
CA ASP A 73 16.04 -10.44 -22.81
C ASP A 73 15.98 -8.91 -22.90
N LEU A 74 14.88 -8.31 -22.46
CA LEU A 74 14.69 -6.87 -22.40
C LEU A 74 15.52 -6.22 -21.29
N LEU A 75 15.46 -6.76 -20.07
CA LEU A 75 16.10 -6.14 -18.90
C LEU A 75 17.59 -6.47 -18.80
N GLY A 76 18.03 -7.64 -19.25
CA GLY A 76 19.42 -8.10 -19.09
C GLY A 76 20.47 -7.15 -19.65
N PRO A 77 20.37 -6.69 -20.91
CA PRO A 77 21.31 -5.73 -21.47
C PRO A 77 21.32 -4.38 -20.74
N LEU A 78 20.16 -3.93 -20.25
CA LEU A 78 20.01 -2.66 -19.54
C LEU A 78 20.68 -2.71 -18.17
N LEU A 79 20.51 -3.82 -17.45
CA LEU A 79 21.03 -4.00 -16.09
C LEU A 79 22.52 -4.39 -16.09
N ALA A 80 23.03 -4.97 -17.17
CA ALA A 80 24.46 -5.23 -17.35
C ALA A 80 25.27 -3.99 -17.79
N ALA A 81 24.60 -2.87 -18.08
CA ALA A 81 25.28 -1.65 -18.51
C ALA A 81 26.03 -0.97 -17.33
N GLY A 82 27.28 -0.59 -17.53
CA GLY A 82 28.08 0.05 -16.49
C GLY A 82 28.65 -0.92 -15.44
N GLY A 83 29.49 -0.41 -14.54
CA GLY A 83 30.23 -1.24 -13.56
C GLY A 83 29.67 -1.24 -12.13
N GLY A 84 28.57 -0.52 -11.87
CA GLY A 84 27.98 -0.38 -10.54
C GLY A 84 26.76 -1.29 -10.32
N ARG A 85 26.17 -1.21 -9.12
CA ARG A 85 25.00 -2.03 -8.77
C ARG A 85 23.72 -1.48 -9.42
N PRO A 86 23.00 -2.26 -10.23
CA PRO A 86 21.76 -1.80 -10.83
C PRO A 86 20.64 -1.68 -9.79
N PHE A 87 19.63 -0.85 -10.09
CA PHE A 87 18.42 -0.73 -9.30
C PHE A 87 17.19 -0.78 -10.20
N ILE A 88 16.34 -1.79 -9.99
CA ILE A 88 15.03 -1.89 -10.63
C ILE A 88 13.99 -1.19 -9.75
N VAL A 89 13.30 -0.22 -10.33
CA VAL A 89 12.19 0.51 -9.68
C VAL A 89 10.92 0.13 -10.43
N ASN A 90 10.17 -0.83 -9.89
CA ASN A 90 8.99 -1.41 -10.53
C ASN A 90 7.71 -0.71 -10.05
N LEU A 91 7.10 0.07 -10.94
CA LEU A 91 5.90 0.89 -10.72
C LEU A 91 4.84 0.62 -11.80
N SER A 92 4.83 -0.58 -12.36
CA SER A 92 3.90 -1.02 -13.42
C SER A 92 2.74 -1.85 -12.90
N VAL A 93 1.78 -2.06 -13.79
CA VAL A 93 0.73 -3.10 -13.70
C VAL A 93 1.07 -4.24 -14.64
N ASP A 94 0.35 -5.37 -14.57
CA ASP A 94 0.41 -6.48 -15.53
C ASP A 94 1.76 -7.25 -15.59
N THR A 95 2.69 -6.94 -14.68
CA THR A 95 4.02 -7.53 -14.59
C THR A 95 4.20 -8.36 -13.32
N SER A 96 4.77 -9.57 -13.44
CA SER A 96 5.05 -10.41 -12.25
C SER A 96 6.15 -9.82 -11.39
N SER A 97 5.75 -9.24 -10.26
CA SER A 97 6.66 -8.70 -9.24
C SER A 97 7.61 -9.76 -8.73
N LEU A 98 7.12 -11.00 -8.53
CA LEU A 98 7.96 -12.12 -8.09
C LEU A 98 9.06 -12.46 -9.11
N ASP A 99 8.74 -12.56 -10.40
CA ASP A 99 9.72 -12.95 -11.41
C ASP A 99 10.75 -11.85 -11.64
N LEU A 100 10.32 -10.59 -11.66
CA LEU A 100 11.21 -9.43 -11.74
C LEU A 100 12.12 -9.33 -10.53
N MET A 101 11.58 -9.51 -9.33
CA MET A 101 12.34 -9.55 -8.08
C MET A 101 13.39 -10.65 -8.07
N LYS A 102 13.02 -11.87 -8.48
CA LYS A 102 13.94 -13.01 -8.58
C LYS A 102 15.07 -12.72 -9.56
N TYR A 103 14.74 -12.17 -10.72
CA TYR A 103 15.74 -11.82 -11.72
C TYR A 103 16.67 -10.71 -11.26
N ALA A 104 16.13 -9.66 -10.61
CA ALA A 104 16.95 -8.61 -10.01
C ALA A 104 18.00 -9.20 -9.04
N ARG A 105 17.54 -10.07 -8.13
CA ARG A 105 18.40 -10.73 -7.15
C ARG A 105 19.43 -11.67 -7.77
N GLU A 106 19.04 -12.41 -8.81
CA GLU A 106 19.94 -13.31 -9.57
C GLU A 106 21.17 -12.58 -10.11
N ILE A 107 21.00 -11.34 -10.56
CA ILE A 107 22.09 -10.53 -11.15
C ILE A 107 22.71 -9.53 -10.16
N GLY A 108 22.29 -9.56 -8.89
CA GLY A 108 22.80 -8.66 -7.86
C GLY A 108 22.25 -7.23 -7.91
N ALA A 109 21.16 -6.99 -8.62
CA ALA A 109 20.47 -5.71 -8.65
C ALA A 109 19.62 -5.52 -7.38
N LEU A 110 19.48 -4.26 -6.95
CA LEU A 110 18.46 -3.87 -6.00
C LEU A 110 17.09 -3.86 -6.69
N TYR A 111 16.03 -4.04 -5.93
CA TYR A 111 14.66 -4.03 -6.43
C TYR A 111 13.71 -3.35 -5.44
N ILE A 112 12.73 -2.62 -5.96
CA ILE A 112 11.60 -2.10 -5.19
C ILE A 112 10.33 -2.13 -6.03
N ASP A 113 9.20 -2.51 -5.42
CA ASP A 113 7.86 -2.35 -5.97
C ASP A 113 6.87 -1.81 -4.93
N THR A 114 5.65 -1.50 -5.37
CA THR A 114 4.55 -1.04 -4.50
C THR A 114 3.43 -2.07 -4.35
N VAL A 115 3.51 -3.21 -5.04
CA VAL A 115 2.45 -4.24 -5.07
C VAL A 115 3.06 -5.59 -5.44
N VAL A 116 2.45 -6.70 -4.99
CA VAL A 116 2.76 -8.04 -5.53
C VAL A 116 1.89 -8.28 -6.76
N GLU A 117 2.27 -7.66 -7.87
CA GLU A 117 1.55 -7.76 -9.14
C GLU A 117 1.83 -9.11 -9.83
N PRO A 118 0.81 -9.79 -10.40
CA PRO A 118 0.99 -10.97 -11.24
C PRO A 118 1.19 -10.58 -12.71
N TRP A 119 1.59 -11.55 -13.55
CA TRP A 119 1.50 -11.36 -15.00
C TRP A 119 0.04 -11.14 -15.45
N LEU A 120 -0.13 -10.31 -16.48
CA LEU A 120 -1.40 -10.12 -17.20
C LEU A 120 -2.14 -11.45 -17.43
N GLY A 121 -3.45 -11.43 -17.21
CA GLY A 121 -4.30 -12.63 -17.29
C GLY A 121 -4.77 -13.15 -15.94
N PHE A 122 -4.03 -12.89 -14.86
CA PHE A 122 -4.28 -13.52 -13.57
C PHE A 122 -5.58 -13.08 -12.89
N TYR A 123 -5.86 -11.78 -12.81
CA TYR A 123 -6.97 -11.24 -12.01
C TYR A 123 -8.36 -11.69 -12.51
N PHE A 124 -8.47 -11.92 -13.81
CA PHE A 124 -9.68 -12.31 -14.51
C PHE A 124 -9.66 -13.78 -14.98
N ASP A 125 -8.71 -14.58 -14.51
CA ASP A 125 -8.68 -16.02 -14.78
C ASP A 125 -9.83 -16.72 -14.04
N THR A 126 -10.89 -17.05 -14.79
CA THR A 126 -12.08 -17.72 -14.26
C THR A 126 -11.83 -19.17 -13.86
N ALA A 127 -10.69 -19.76 -14.23
CA ALA A 127 -10.30 -21.10 -13.78
C ALA A 127 -9.72 -21.10 -12.36
N LYS A 128 -9.28 -19.94 -11.84
CA LYS A 128 -8.77 -19.80 -10.48
C LYS A 128 -9.89 -19.69 -9.46
N LYS A 129 -9.72 -20.38 -8.33
CA LYS A 129 -10.57 -20.20 -7.15
C LYS A 129 -10.32 -18.82 -6.54
N THR A 130 -11.31 -18.29 -5.83
CA THR A 130 -11.20 -16.99 -5.15
C THR A 130 -9.99 -16.89 -4.22
N ALA A 131 -9.69 -17.95 -3.47
CA ALA A 131 -8.50 -18.00 -2.60
C ALA A 131 -7.18 -17.84 -3.35
N GLU A 132 -7.09 -18.33 -4.59
CA GLU A 132 -5.89 -18.25 -5.42
C GLU A 132 -5.70 -16.86 -6.04
N ARG A 133 -6.78 -16.06 -6.12
CA ARG A 133 -6.75 -14.68 -6.61
C ARG A 133 -6.59 -13.65 -5.48
N SER A 134 -6.34 -14.08 -4.25
CA SER A 134 -6.24 -13.19 -3.11
C SER A 134 -4.82 -12.62 -2.97
N ASN A 135 -4.66 -11.46 -2.33
CA ASN A 135 -3.35 -10.89 -2.05
C ASN A 135 -2.57 -11.75 -1.05
N TYR A 136 -3.25 -12.49 -0.17
CA TYR A 136 -2.60 -13.50 0.64
C TYR A 136 -1.87 -14.53 -0.22
N ALA A 137 -2.52 -15.09 -1.24
CA ALA A 137 -1.89 -16.09 -2.11
C ALA A 137 -0.70 -15.51 -2.88
N LEU A 138 -0.83 -14.28 -3.41
CA LEU A 138 0.26 -13.57 -4.08
C LEU A 138 1.43 -13.33 -3.12
N ARG A 139 1.17 -12.80 -1.91
CA ARG A 139 2.18 -12.58 -0.86
C ARG A 139 2.90 -13.86 -0.47
N GLU A 140 2.18 -14.98 -0.29
CA GLU A 140 2.78 -16.26 0.08
C GLU A 140 3.81 -16.74 -0.95
N THR A 141 3.68 -16.38 -2.24
CA THR A 141 4.72 -16.68 -3.23
C THR A 141 6.04 -15.97 -2.94
N VAL A 142 5.99 -14.70 -2.53
CA VAL A 142 7.15 -13.89 -2.13
C VAL A 142 7.73 -14.41 -0.81
N ARG A 143 6.88 -14.79 0.16
CA ARG A 143 7.35 -15.37 1.43
C ARG A 143 8.04 -16.72 1.22
N ALA A 144 7.54 -17.56 0.32
CA ALA A 144 8.17 -18.82 -0.06
C ALA A 144 9.53 -18.60 -0.72
N GLU A 145 9.63 -17.64 -1.64
CA GLU A 145 10.89 -17.28 -2.29
C GLU A 145 11.93 -16.75 -1.27
N LYS A 146 11.51 -15.88 -0.35
CA LYS A 146 12.35 -15.41 0.75
C LYS A 146 12.88 -16.55 1.62
N ALA A 147 12.02 -17.50 1.97
CA ALA A 147 12.39 -18.65 2.79
C ALA A 147 13.35 -19.60 2.06
N ALA A 148 13.17 -19.80 0.75
CA ALA A 148 14.05 -20.62 -0.06
C ALA A 148 15.41 -19.97 -0.32
N ASN A 149 15.46 -18.64 -0.40
CA ASN A 149 16.66 -17.86 -0.75
C ASN A 149 16.94 -16.74 0.27
N PRO A 150 17.36 -17.07 1.51
CA PRO A 150 17.64 -16.07 2.55
C PRO A 150 18.84 -15.19 2.20
N GLY A 151 18.79 -13.90 2.60
CA GLY A 151 19.85 -12.93 2.34
C GLY A 151 20.00 -12.56 0.85
N GLY A 152 21.20 -12.11 0.46
CA GLY A 152 21.50 -11.63 -0.89
C GLY A 152 20.92 -10.24 -1.16
N SER A 153 20.97 -9.81 -2.43
CA SER A 153 20.64 -8.44 -2.81
C SER A 153 19.24 -8.02 -2.39
N THR A 154 19.13 -6.81 -1.85
CA THR A 154 17.89 -6.32 -1.28
C THR A 154 16.81 -6.13 -2.33
N ALA A 155 15.65 -6.72 -2.05
CA ALA A 155 14.43 -6.51 -2.80
C ALA A 155 13.31 -6.12 -1.84
N VAL A 156 12.82 -4.89 -1.98
CA VAL A 156 11.77 -4.35 -1.14
C VAL A 156 10.42 -4.58 -1.82
N SER A 157 9.61 -5.44 -1.22
CA SER A 157 8.26 -5.72 -1.70
C SER A 157 7.25 -4.79 -1.04
N CYS A 158 6.29 -4.28 -1.80
CA CYS A 158 5.13 -3.54 -1.33
C CYS A 158 5.51 -2.30 -0.49
N CYS A 159 6.29 -1.39 -1.08
CA CYS A 159 6.78 -0.16 -0.45
C CYS A 159 6.30 1.09 -1.19
N GLY A 160 4.98 1.28 -1.20
CA GLY A 160 4.30 2.52 -1.55
C GLY A 160 3.75 3.23 -0.30
N ALA A 161 2.61 3.92 -0.43
CA ALA A 161 1.95 4.52 0.73
C ALA A 161 1.31 3.43 1.61
N ASN A 162 0.47 2.60 0.99
CA ASN A 162 -0.25 1.50 1.58
C ASN A 162 -0.47 0.47 0.47
N PRO A 163 0.22 -0.68 0.47
CA PRO A 163 1.20 -1.13 1.44
C PRO A 163 2.49 -0.30 1.42
N GLY A 164 3.16 -0.18 2.57
CA GLY A 164 4.44 0.51 2.71
C GLY A 164 4.51 1.43 3.92
N MET A 165 4.38 2.76 3.70
CA MET A 165 4.42 3.79 4.75
C MET A 165 3.54 3.47 5.96
N VAL A 166 2.35 2.91 5.74
CA VAL A 166 1.42 2.56 6.83
C VAL A 166 2.02 1.55 7.83
N SER A 167 2.91 0.64 7.41
CA SER A 167 3.64 -0.25 8.33
C SER A 167 4.56 0.54 9.26
N TRP A 168 5.18 1.61 8.76
CA TRP A 168 6.00 2.52 9.55
C TRP A 168 5.15 3.34 10.53
N PHE A 169 3.96 3.77 10.09
CA PHE A 169 2.97 4.41 10.95
C PHE A 169 2.48 3.50 12.07
N VAL A 170 2.26 2.19 11.84
CA VAL A 170 1.89 1.27 12.93
C VAL A 170 2.97 1.27 14.03
N LYS A 171 4.25 1.16 13.66
CA LYS A 171 5.35 1.20 14.65
C LYS A 171 5.38 2.52 15.43
N ALA A 172 5.28 3.65 14.73
CA ALA A 172 5.24 4.97 15.35
C ALA A 172 4.02 5.14 16.27
N ALA A 173 2.85 4.67 15.84
CA ALA A 173 1.60 4.71 16.59
C ALA A 173 1.66 3.87 17.87
N LEU A 174 2.28 2.69 17.82
CA LEU A 174 2.50 1.85 19.01
C LEU A 174 3.40 2.52 20.04
N LEU A 175 4.47 3.19 19.60
CA LEU A 175 5.35 3.94 20.50
C LEU A 175 4.62 5.13 21.13
N ASN A 176 3.83 5.86 20.33
CA ASN A 176 2.98 6.95 20.84
C ASN A 176 1.96 6.42 21.86
N LEU A 177 1.26 5.33 21.55
CA LEU A 177 0.29 4.72 22.43
C LEU A 177 0.93 4.22 23.74
N ALA A 178 2.11 3.61 23.68
CA ALA A 178 2.84 3.17 24.87
C ALA A 178 3.20 4.35 25.79
N ARG A 179 3.75 5.43 25.22
CA ARG A 179 4.04 6.68 25.96
C ARG A 179 2.77 7.23 26.61
N ASP A 180 1.69 7.36 25.83
CA ASP A 180 0.47 8.02 26.25
C ASP A 180 -0.37 7.20 27.25
N THR A 181 -0.13 5.89 27.35
CA THR A 181 -0.76 4.98 28.32
C THR A 181 0.15 4.69 29.51
N GLY A 182 1.36 5.24 29.55
CA GLY A 182 2.33 5.00 30.62
C GLY A 182 2.93 3.58 30.62
N ALA A 183 2.81 2.85 29.52
CA ALA A 183 3.40 1.52 29.40
C ALA A 183 4.92 1.63 29.26
N ALA A 184 5.67 1.16 30.26
CA ALA A 184 7.13 1.08 30.17
C ALA A 184 7.53 0.16 29.00
N VAL A 185 8.27 0.71 28.03
CA VAL A 185 8.72 -0.02 26.86
C VAL A 185 10.13 0.43 26.47
N ASP A 186 11.03 -0.54 26.36
CA ASP A 186 12.23 -0.37 25.53
C ASP A 186 11.82 -0.54 24.08
N LYS A 187 12.23 0.39 23.21
CA LYS A 187 11.87 0.38 21.78
C LYS A 187 12.19 -1.01 21.18
N PRO A 188 11.21 -1.74 20.64
CA PRO A 188 11.47 -3.05 20.09
C PRO A 188 12.39 -3.01 18.87
N THR A 189 13.30 -3.96 18.77
CA THR A 189 14.24 -4.13 17.65
C THR A 189 14.00 -5.41 16.86
N THR A 190 13.10 -6.29 17.32
CA THR A 190 12.73 -7.54 16.66
C THR A 190 11.24 -7.59 16.38
N ARG A 191 10.84 -8.42 15.41
CA ARG A 191 9.42 -8.70 15.11
C ARG A 191 8.66 -9.14 16.35
N GLU A 192 9.21 -10.06 17.13
CA GLU A 192 8.58 -10.60 18.35
C GLU A 192 8.40 -9.52 19.41
N GLY A 193 9.37 -8.61 19.52
CA GLY A 193 9.27 -7.45 20.43
C GLY A 193 8.13 -6.51 20.02
N TRP A 194 7.98 -6.24 18.73
CA TRP A 194 6.88 -5.43 18.19
C TRP A 194 5.51 -6.10 18.39
N ALA A 195 5.40 -7.40 18.11
CA ALA A 195 4.19 -8.19 18.34
C ALA A 195 3.77 -8.18 19.82
N LYS A 196 4.72 -8.41 20.74
CA LYS A 196 4.48 -8.36 22.18
C LYS A 196 4.11 -6.96 22.68
N LEU A 197 4.68 -5.91 22.09
CA LEU A 197 4.28 -4.54 22.40
C LEU A 197 2.81 -4.31 22.03
N MET A 198 2.41 -4.65 20.81
CA MET A 198 1.02 -4.50 20.35
C MET A 198 0.05 -5.31 21.22
N GLN A 199 0.39 -6.56 21.55
CA GLN A 199 -0.36 -7.41 22.47
C GLN A 199 -0.52 -6.76 23.84
N ARG A 200 0.58 -6.27 24.45
CA ARG A 200 0.58 -5.67 25.78
C ARG A 200 -0.25 -4.38 25.85
N LEU A 201 -0.27 -3.60 24.77
CA LEU A 201 -1.10 -2.40 24.67
C LEU A 201 -2.59 -2.70 24.45
N GLY A 202 -2.94 -3.98 24.23
CA GLY A 202 -4.32 -4.41 24.03
C GLY A 202 -4.92 -3.94 22.70
N VAL A 203 -4.09 -3.72 21.68
CA VAL A 203 -4.58 -3.35 20.34
C VAL A 203 -5.25 -4.58 19.72
N LYS A 204 -6.55 -4.51 19.49
CA LYS A 204 -7.35 -5.61 18.92
C LYS A 204 -7.27 -5.65 17.40
N GLY A 205 -7.08 -4.50 16.78
CA GLY A 205 -6.87 -4.40 15.35
C GLY A 205 -6.43 -3.03 14.87
N VAL A 206 -6.26 -2.95 13.56
CA VAL A 206 -5.77 -1.80 12.80
C VAL A 206 -6.62 -1.66 11.55
N HIS A 207 -7.29 -0.52 11.36
CA HIS A 207 -7.71 -0.17 10.01
C HIS A 207 -6.59 0.62 9.35
N ILE A 208 -6.29 0.31 8.09
CA ILE A 208 -5.71 1.32 7.20
C ILE A 208 -6.86 2.27 6.89
N ALA A 209 -6.89 3.42 7.54
CA ALA A 209 -8.05 4.31 7.57
C ALA A 209 -7.72 5.53 6.72
N GLU A 210 -8.34 5.59 5.55
CA GLU A 210 -8.06 6.59 4.54
C GLU A 210 -9.30 7.35 4.11
N ARG A 211 -9.13 8.65 3.91
CA ARG A 211 -10.11 9.52 3.28
C ARG A 211 -9.41 10.42 2.27
N ASP A 212 -9.64 10.13 0.99
CA ASP A 212 -9.31 11.05 -0.09
C ASP A 212 -10.47 12.04 -0.31
N THR A 213 -10.14 13.33 -0.27
CA THR A 213 -11.08 14.45 -0.48
C THR A 213 -10.74 15.29 -1.70
N GLN A 214 -9.71 14.88 -2.47
CA GLN A 214 -9.34 15.55 -3.71
C GLN A 214 -10.53 15.50 -4.67
N ARG A 215 -10.83 16.65 -5.28
CA ARG A 215 -11.96 16.78 -6.19
C ARG A 215 -11.59 17.59 -7.42
N ALA A 216 -12.10 17.17 -8.57
CA ALA A 216 -11.85 17.84 -9.84
C ALA A 216 -12.70 19.11 -9.99
N ARG A 217 -12.27 20.00 -10.89
CA ARG A 217 -13.09 21.17 -11.30
C ARG A 217 -14.36 20.76 -12.04
N THR A 218 -14.25 19.71 -12.84
CA THR A 218 -15.35 19.18 -13.66
C THR A 218 -15.97 17.98 -12.97
N PRO A 219 -17.31 17.86 -12.94
CA PRO A 219 -17.96 16.70 -12.33
C PRO A 219 -17.59 15.42 -13.10
N LYS A 220 -17.59 14.28 -12.41
CA LYS A 220 -17.40 12.96 -13.01
C LYS A 220 -18.26 12.76 -14.27
N PRO A 221 -17.66 12.46 -15.44
CA PRO A 221 -18.41 12.08 -16.62
C PRO A 221 -19.11 10.72 -16.46
N ARG A 222 -20.27 10.55 -17.10
CA ARG A 222 -20.95 9.25 -17.18
C ARG A 222 -20.14 8.30 -18.08
N GLY A 223 -20.00 7.04 -17.67
CA GLY A 223 -19.25 6.05 -18.45
C GLY A 223 -17.73 6.25 -18.40
N VAL A 224 -17.22 7.03 -17.46
CA VAL A 224 -15.79 7.21 -17.20
C VAL A 224 -15.51 6.82 -15.75
N PHE A 225 -14.53 5.95 -15.52
CA PHE A 225 -14.00 5.70 -14.18
C PHE A 225 -12.95 6.78 -13.86
N VAL A 226 -13.18 7.56 -12.81
CA VAL A 226 -12.28 8.64 -12.38
C VAL A 226 -11.65 8.24 -11.05
N ASN A 227 -10.34 8.41 -10.91
CA ASN A 227 -9.63 8.17 -9.65
C ASN A 227 -8.44 9.12 -9.50
N THR A 228 -7.80 9.15 -8.33
CA THR A 228 -6.58 9.92 -8.05
C THR A 228 -5.30 9.11 -8.31
N TRP A 229 -5.41 7.81 -8.51
CA TRP A 229 -4.33 6.90 -8.87
C TRP A 229 -4.82 5.83 -9.85
N SER A 230 -3.97 4.84 -10.17
CA SER A 230 -4.24 3.81 -11.18
C SER A 230 -5.66 3.26 -11.14
N VAL A 231 -6.47 3.58 -12.16
CA VAL A 231 -7.81 3.01 -12.30
C VAL A 231 -7.74 1.51 -12.55
N GLU A 232 -6.74 1.04 -13.28
CA GLU A 232 -6.59 -0.39 -13.60
C GLU A 232 -6.20 -1.22 -12.39
N GLY A 233 -5.27 -0.71 -11.57
CA GLY A 233 -4.93 -1.30 -10.28
C GLY A 233 -6.15 -1.32 -9.37
N PHE A 234 -6.81 -0.16 -9.19
CA PHE A 234 -7.95 -0.07 -8.27
C PHE A 234 -9.15 -0.93 -8.68
N VAL A 235 -9.44 -1.06 -9.98
CA VAL A 235 -10.49 -1.97 -10.46
C VAL A 235 -10.10 -3.43 -10.24
N SER A 236 -8.85 -3.82 -10.53
CA SER A 236 -8.36 -5.18 -10.33
C SER A 236 -8.44 -5.59 -8.86
N GLU A 237 -7.89 -4.77 -7.97
CA GLU A 237 -7.92 -4.97 -6.52
C GLU A 237 -9.35 -4.88 -5.95
N GLY A 238 -10.17 -3.99 -6.50
CA GLY A 238 -11.57 -3.84 -6.10
C GLY A 238 -12.44 -5.04 -6.46
N LEU A 239 -12.09 -5.78 -7.52
CA LEU A 239 -12.78 -7.00 -7.96
C LEU A 239 -12.19 -8.29 -7.35
N GLN A 240 -10.99 -8.22 -6.77
CA GLN A 240 -10.48 -9.27 -5.89
C GLN A 240 -11.38 -9.43 -4.65
N PRO A 241 -11.32 -10.59 -3.97
CA PRO A 241 -12.11 -10.80 -2.76
C PRO A 241 -11.78 -9.75 -1.69
N ALA A 242 -12.80 -9.32 -0.95
CA ALA A 242 -12.58 -8.58 0.29
C ALA A 242 -11.71 -9.43 1.23
N GLU A 243 -10.60 -8.89 1.72
CA GLU A 243 -9.57 -9.65 2.42
C GLU A 243 -9.03 -8.87 3.61
N LEU A 244 -8.78 -9.57 4.71
CA LEU A 244 -8.38 -8.97 5.97
C LEU A 244 -7.51 -9.91 6.79
N GLY A 245 -6.50 -9.36 7.45
CA GLY A 245 -5.85 -9.97 8.59
C GLY A 245 -6.87 -10.24 9.70
N TRP A 246 -6.83 -11.43 10.29
CA TRP A 246 -7.87 -11.92 11.19
C TRP A 246 -7.37 -12.02 12.63
N GLY A 247 -7.88 -11.14 13.49
CA GLY A 247 -7.45 -11.03 14.87
C GLY A 247 -7.92 -12.18 15.76
N THR A 248 -7.18 -12.44 16.83
CA THR A 248 -7.54 -13.47 17.83
C THR A 248 -8.75 -13.11 18.67
N HIS A 249 -9.11 -11.83 18.71
CA HIS A 249 -10.28 -11.34 19.46
C HIS A 249 -11.61 -11.58 18.73
N GLU A 250 -11.57 -11.90 17.43
CA GLU A 250 -12.77 -12.02 16.61
C GLU A 250 -13.52 -13.33 16.90
N THR A 251 -14.78 -13.22 17.32
CA THR A 251 -15.64 -14.36 17.67
C THR A 251 -16.65 -14.73 16.59
N TRP A 252 -16.74 -13.92 15.53
CA TRP A 252 -17.72 -14.08 14.46
C TRP A 252 -17.10 -13.77 13.11
N MET A 253 -17.47 -14.55 12.11
CA MET A 253 -17.11 -14.35 10.70
C MET A 253 -18.40 -14.49 9.87
N PRO A 254 -18.57 -13.70 8.79
CA PRO A 254 -19.73 -13.87 7.90
C PRO A 254 -19.76 -15.27 7.28
N GLN A 255 -20.95 -15.73 6.89
CA GLN A 255 -21.14 -17.08 6.35
C GLN A 255 -20.33 -17.34 5.07
N ASN A 256 -20.05 -16.30 4.29
CA ASN A 256 -19.23 -16.35 3.09
C ASN A 256 -17.75 -16.00 3.33
N GLY A 257 -17.31 -15.96 4.60
CA GLY A 257 -15.92 -15.79 5.00
C GLY A 257 -15.19 -17.12 5.07
N HIS A 258 -13.94 -17.14 4.59
CA HIS A 258 -13.12 -18.35 4.48
C HIS A 258 -11.71 -18.10 4.98
N ARG A 259 -11.13 -19.14 5.58
CA ARG A 259 -9.71 -19.18 6.00
C ARG A 259 -8.84 -19.80 4.91
N HIS A 260 -7.56 -19.49 4.94
CA HIS A 260 -6.55 -20.20 4.15
C HIS A 260 -6.06 -21.45 4.90
N GLU A 261 -5.85 -22.54 4.17
CA GLU A 261 -5.39 -23.83 4.73
C GLU A 261 -3.87 -23.89 4.94
N ALA A 262 -3.11 -23.08 4.19
CA ALA A 262 -1.65 -23.06 4.17
C ALA A 262 -1.12 -21.61 4.17
N GLY A 263 0.19 -21.43 4.39
CA GLY A 263 0.88 -20.13 4.49
C GLY A 263 0.95 -19.58 5.91
N CYS A 264 1.11 -18.26 6.07
CA CYS A 264 1.20 -17.61 7.39
C CYS A 264 -0.09 -17.71 8.22
N ARG A 265 -1.22 -18.03 7.58
CA ARG A 265 -2.58 -18.17 8.16
C ARG A 265 -3.05 -16.94 8.93
N ALA A 266 -2.57 -15.77 8.54
CA ALA A 266 -2.89 -14.50 9.18
C ALA A 266 -4.20 -13.86 8.70
N ALA A 267 -4.78 -14.31 7.58
CA ALA A 267 -5.91 -13.64 6.94
C ALA A 267 -7.14 -14.55 6.73
N ILE A 268 -8.28 -13.91 6.49
CA ILE A 268 -9.47 -14.49 5.87
C ILE A 268 -9.82 -13.68 4.61
N TYR A 269 -10.65 -14.27 3.76
CA TYR A 269 -11.25 -13.59 2.61
C TYR A 269 -12.75 -13.85 2.56
N LEU A 270 -13.50 -12.94 1.93
CA LEU A 270 -14.94 -13.08 1.71
C LEU A 270 -15.22 -13.41 0.24
N LEU A 271 -16.24 -14.22 -0.03
CA LEU A 271 -16.72 -14.49 -1.39
C LEU A 271 -17.54 -13.32 -1.96
N GLN A 272 -16.95 -12.13 -1.97
CA GLN A 272 -17.52 -10.90 -2.51
C GLN A 272 -16.40 -9.89 -2.83
N PRO A 273 -16.58 -9.00 -3.82
CA PRO A 273 -15.56 -8.03 -4.22
C PRO A 273 -15.30 -6.98 -3.13
N GLY A 274 -14.04 -6.64 -2.90
CA GLY A 274 -13.61 -5.70 -1.88
C GLY A 274 -14.19 -4.30 -2.05
N ALA A 275 -14.19 -3.77 -3.28
CA ALA A 275 -14.70 -2.42 -3.58
C ALA A 275 -16.23 -2.32 -3.56
N ASN A 276 -16.96 -3.42 -3.34
CA ASN A 276 -18.41 -3.40 -3.03
C ASN A 276 -18.71 -3.92 -1.61
N THR A 277 -17.69 -4.03 -0.77
CA THR A 277 -17.80 -4.45 0.63
C THR A 277 -17.53 -3.25 1.50
N ARG A 278 -18.52 -2.82 2.30
CA ARG A 278 -18.38 -1.63 3.14
C ARG A 278 -18.08 -2.01 4.58
N VAL A 279 -17.22 -1.23 5.21
CA VAL A 279 -16.87 -1.28 6.63
C VAL A 279 -17.08 0.08 7.27
N ARG A 280 -17.46 0.10 8.54
CA ARG A 280 -17.52 1.32 9.36
C ARG A 280 -16.11 1.63 9.88
N SER A 281 -15.63 2.83 9.62
CA SER A 281 -14.32 3.29 10.09
C SER A 281 -14.37 4.78 10.45
N TRP A 282 -13.21 5.35 10.73
CA TRP A 282 -13.07 6.72 11.21
C TRP A 282 -11.73 7.30 10.77
N CYS A 283 -11.75 8.56 10.33
CA CYS A 283 -10.56 9.38 10.07
C CYS A 283 -10.73 10.75 10.74
N PRO A 284 -9.65 11.49 11.08
CA PRO A 284 -9.75 12.75 11.81
C PRO A 284 -10.61 13.82 11.14
N THR A 285 -10.51 13.99 9.82
CA THR A 285 -11.19 15.06 9.09
C THR A 285 -12.70 14.84 8.98
N PRO A 286 -13.19 13.69 8.48
CA PRO A 286 -14.63 13.44 8.36
C PRO A 286 -15.28 12.91 9.66
N GLY A 287 -14.48 12.37 10.58
CA GLY A 287 -14.99 11.55 11.67
C GLY A 287 -15.49 10.18 11.16
N PRO A 288 -16.65 9.69 11.62
CA PRO A 288 -17.19 8.39 11.20
C PRO A 288 -17.49 8.36 9.70
N GLN A 289 -17.06 7.30 9.02
CA GLN A 289 -17.32 7.10 7.59
C GLN A 289 -17.50 5.63 7.23
N TYR A 290 -17.98 5.39 6.01
CA TYR A 290 -17.77 4.10 5.36
C TYR A 290 -16.43 4.10 4.65
N GLY A 291 -15.74 2.97 4.73
CA GLY A 291 -14.65 2.62 3.83
C GLY A 291 -15.01 1.35 3.06
N PHE A 292 -14.34 1.13 1.93
CA PHE A 292 -14.37 -0.13 1.21
C PHE A 292 -13.30 -1.08 1.76
N LEU A 293 -13.66 -2.36 1.89
CA LEU A 293 -12.77 -3.44 2.34
C LEU A 293 -12.03 -4.03 1.14
N VAL A 294 -11.27 -3.18 0.45
CA VAL A 294 -10.41 -3.59 -0.67
C VAL A 294 -9.25 -4.42 -0.11
N THR A 295 -8.90 -5.50 -0.80
CA THR A 295 -7.75 -6.32 -0.39
C THR A 295 -6.47 -5.55 -0.60
N HIS A 296 -5.51 -5.69 0.32
CA HIS A 296 -4.24 -4.98 0.28
C HIS A 296 -3.18 -5.81 1.01
N ASN A 297 -1.93 -5.81 0.54
CA ASN A 297 -0.86 -6.66 1.08
C ASN A 297 -0.66 -6.47 2.59
N GLU A 298 -0.69 -5.22 3.07
CA GLU A 298 -0.46 -4.85 4.47
C GLU A 298 -1.57 -5.33 5.40
N SER A 299 -2.77 -5.60 4.87
CA SER A 299 -3.85 -6.24 5.63
C SER A 299 -3.39 -7.62 6.13
N ILE A 300 -2.58 -8.32 5.33
CA ILE A 300 -1.98 -9.61 5.69
C ILE A 300 -0.63 -9.42 6.39
N SER A 301 0.26 -8.58 5.85
CA SER A 301 1.65 -8.46 6.33
C SER A 301 1.70 -7.90 7.75
N ILE A 302 0.88 -6.90 8.10
CA ILE A 302 0.82 -6.35 9.46
C ILE A 302 0.24 -7.40 10.41
N ALA A 303 -0.86 -8.06 10.07
CA ALA A 303 -1.43 -9.10 10.93
C ALA A 303 -0.45 -10.27 11.16
N ASP A 304 0.28 -10.70 10.13
CA ASP A 304 1.36 -11.68 10.26
C ASP A 304 2.49 -11.15 11.15
N TYR A 305 3.04 -9.96 10.85
CA TYR A 305 4.19 -9.37 11.54
C TYR A 305 3.96 -9.25 13.05
N TYR A 306 2.76 -8.82 13.46
CA TYR A 306 2.39 -8.63 14.86
C TYR A 306 1.77 -9.87 15.53
N THR A 307 1.88 -11.05 14.92
CA THR A 307 1.46 -12.32 15.54
C THR A 307 2.39 -12.73 16.69
N VAL A 308 1.83 -13.14 17.83
CA VAL A 308 2.53 -13.80 18.94
C VAL A 308 2.09 -15.27 19.02
N GLY A 309 3.07 -16.17 19.16
CA GLY A 309 2.83 -17.61 19.26
C GLY A 309 2.75 -18.29 17.88
N GLU A 310 2.25 -19.52 17.87
CA GLU A 310 2.19 -20.35 16.67
C GLU A 310 1.19 -19.78 15.65
N PRO A 311 1.57 -19.59 14.37
CA PRO A 311 0.69 -18.98 13.37
C PRO A 311 -0.66 -19.69 13.16
N ALA A 312 -0.71 -21.00 13.42
CA ALA A 312 -1.91 -21.84 13.35
C ALA A 312 -2.96 -21.49 14.42
N THR A 313 -2.46 -21.19 15.62
CA THR A 313 -3.20 -21.02 16.86
C THR A 313 -2.53 -19.90 17.66
N PRO A 314 -2.55 -18.66 17.14
CA PRO A 314 -1.80 -17.57 17.73
C PRO A 314 -2.38 -17.20 19.09
N GLU A 315 -1.49 -16.85 20.02
CA GLU A 315 -1.89 -16.26 21.31
C GLU A 315 -2.44 -14.85 21.11
N PHE A 316 -1.86 -14.12 20.15
CA PHE A 316 -2.28 -12.79 19.78
C PHE A 316 -2.06 -12.55 18.28
N ARG A 317 -3.03 -11.91 17.66
CA ARG A 317 -2.95 -11.33 16.31
C ARG A 317 -3.95 -10.18 16.22
N PRO A 318 -3.59 -9.04 15.62
CA PRO A 318 -4.56 -7.98 15.35
C PRO A 318 -5.42 -8.32 14.12
N THR A 319 -6.69 -7.88 14.12
CA THR A 319 -7.43 -7.73 12.86
C THR A 319 -6.78 -6.59 12.07
N CYS A 320 -6.56 -6.74 10.77
CA CYS A 320 -5.98 -5.67 9.95
C CYS A 320 -6.62 -5.63 8.58
N HIS A 321 -7.18 -4.48 8.19
CA HIS A 321 -7.71 -4.32 6.84
C HIS A 321 -7.82 -2.87 6.40
N TYR A 322 -7.97 -2.69 5.10
CA TYR A 322 -8.27 -1.40 4.52
C TYR A 322 -9.70 -0.97 4.81
N ALA A 323 -9.89 0.30 5.11
CA ALA A 323 -11.17 0.97 5.20
C ALA A 323 -11.11 2.23 4.33
N TYR A 324 -11.11 2.01 3.02
CA TYR A 324 -10.81 3.05 2.05
C TYR A 324 -12.03 3.87 1.66
N HIS A 325 -12.02 5.18 1.95
CA HIS A 325 -12.92 6.11 1.30
C HIS A 325 -12.14 6.87 0.22
N PRO A 326 -12.24 6.46 -1.06
CA PRO A 326 -11.56 7.17 -2.15
C PRO A 326 -12.23 8.53 -2.40
N ALA A 327 -11.67 9.31 -3.33
CA ALA A 327 -12.26 10.56 -3.76
C ALA A 327 -13.73 10.38 -4.18
N ASP A 328 -14.55 11.41 -4.02
CA ASP A 328 -16.00 11.34 -4.27
C ASP A 328 -16.31 10.86 -5.71
N ASP A 329 -15.52 11.29 -6.70
CA ASP A 329 -15.67 10.84 -8.09
C ASP A 329 -15.37 9.33 -8.25
N ALA A 330 -14.40 8.79 -7.49
CA ALA A 330 -14.12 7.36 -7.47
C ALA A 330 -15.21 6.55 -6.75
N VAL A 331 -15.81 7.09 -5.69
CA VAL A 331 -17.02 6.50 -5.06
C VAL A 331 -18.14 6.38 -6.09
N LEU A 332 -18.39 7.44 -6.87
CA LEU A 332 -19.38 7.44 -7.95
C LEU A 332 -19.00 6.47 -9.08
N SER A 333 -17.71 6.33 -9.40
CA SER A 333 -17.22 5.35 -10.37
C SER A 333 -17.45 3.91 -9.94
N LEU A 334 -17.22 3.58 -8.67
CA LEU A 334 -17.52 2.26 -8.12
C LEU A 334 -19.03 1.99 -8.12
N HIS A 335 -19.84 2.98 -7.72
CA HIS A 335 -21.29 2.87 -7.76
C HIS A 335 -21.80 2.57 -9.18
N GLU A 336 -21.28 3.28 -10.19
CA GLU A 336 -21.61 3.05 -11.60
C GLU A 336 -21.16 1.66 -12.09
N MET A 337 -19.92 1.27 -11.79
CA MET A 337 -19.35 -0.02 -12.21
C MET A 337 -20.12 -1.20 -11.62
N PHE A 338 -20.36 -1.21 -10.31
CA PHE A 338 -21.11 -2.29 -9.66
C PHE A 338 -22.60 -2.25 -9.97
N GLY A 339 -23.18 -1.08 -10.23
CA GLY A 339 -24.53 -0.95 -10.78
C GLY A 339 -24.67 -1.59 -12.17
N ALA A 340 -23.58 -1.62 -12.94
CA ALA A 340 -23.46 -2.33 -14.22
C ALA A 340 -22.91 -3.77 -14.05
N ALA A 341 -23.17 -4.42 -12.90
CA ALA A 341 -22.76 -5.79 -12.60
C ALA A 341 -21.23 -6.02 -12.63
N GLY A 342 -20.44 -5.01 -12.29
CA GLY A 342 -18.98 -5.10 -12.23
C GLY A 342 -18.29 -4.92 -13.59
N VAL A 343 -19.02 -4.46 -14.62
CA VAL A 343 -18.43 -4.12 -15.92
C VAL A 343 -17.71 -2.78 -15.81
N LYS A 344 -16.38 -2.80 -16.05
CA LYS A 344 -15.54 -1.59 -16.12
C LYS A 344 -16.09 -0.63 -17.18
N GLN A 345 -16.08 0.66 -16.87
CA GLN A 345 -16.39 1.73 -17.80
C GLN A 345 -15.50 1.67 -19.07
N PRO A 346 -16.00 2.11 -20.24
CA PRO A 346 -15.23 2.11 -21.49
C PRO A 346 -14.02 3.05 -21.46
N GLU A 347 -14.05 4.08 -20.62
CA GLU A 347 -12.99 5.06 -20.45
C GLU A 347 -12.60 5.18 -18.98
N ASN A 348 -11.34 5.53 -18.74
CA ASN A 348 -10.82 5.85 -17.43
C ASN A 348 -10.03 7.17 -17.46
N HIS A 349 -9.92 7.80 -16.30
CA HIS A 349 -9.17 9.04 -16.13
C HIS A 349 -8.55 9.10 -14.74
N ILE A 350 -7.27 9.48 -14.67
CA ILE A 350 -6.58 9.72 -13.41
C ILE A 350 -6.45 11.24 -13.26
N LEU A 351 -6.97 11.78 -12.16
CA LEU A 351 -6.96 13.21 -11.88
C LEU A 351 -5.53 13.72 -11.72
N ASP A 352 -5.13 14.61 -12.61
CA ASP A 352 -3.87 15.32 -12.54
C ASP A 352 -3.90 16.43 -11.48
N GLU A 353 -2.72 16.82 -10.99
CA GLU A 353 -2.60 17.89 -10.00
C GLU A 353 -3.16 19.23 -10.46
N HIS A 354 -3.23 19.50 -11.77
CA HIS A 354 -3.82 20.71 -12.32
C HIS A 354 -5.35 20.67 -12.40
N GLU A 355 -5.96 19.48 -12.39
CA GLU A 355 -7.41 19.28 -12.50
C GLU A 355 -8.11 19.36 -11.14
N ILE A 356 -7.40 18.98 -10.07
CA ILE A 356 -7.88 18.99 -8.69
C ILE A 356 -8.02 20.44 -8.21
N VAL A 357 -9.15 20.82 -7.62
CA VAL A 357 -9.37 22.20 -7.16
C VAL A 357 -8.90 22.44 -5.73
N ASP A 358 -9.07 21.44 -4.86
CA ASP A 358 -8.63 21.39 -3.46
C ASP A 358 -8.73 19.94 -2.97
N GLY A 359 -8.33 19.71 -1.72
CA GLY A 359 -8.50 18.45 -1.00
C GLY A 359 -7.18 17.90 -0.46
N ILE A 360 -7.32 16.92 0.43
CA ILE A 360 -6.25 16.14 1.02
C ILE A 360 -6.41 14.66 0.69
N ASP A 361 -5.30 13.94 0.74
CA ASP A 361 -5.29 12.51 0.97
C ASP A 361 -4.95 12.24 2.45
N GLU A 362 -5.98 11.97 3.26
CA GLU A 362 -5.84 11.65 4.69
C GLU A 362 -5.63 10.16 4.87
N LEU A 363 -4.37 9.72 4.84
CA LEU A 363 -3.96 8.32 4.96
C LEU A 363 -3.23 8.06 6.27
N GLY A 364 -3.78 7.15 7.07
CA GLY A 364 -3.17 6.70 8.32
C GLY A 364 -3.62 5.33 8.79
N VAL A 365 -3.21 4.99 10.00
CA VAL A 365 -3.56 3.74 10.67
C VAL A 365 -4.39 4.03 11.91
N LEU A 366 -5.57 3.42 12.01
CA LEU A 366 -6.45 3.48 13.17
C LEU A 366 -6.25 2.24 14.02
N LEU A 367 -5.42 2.34 15.05
CA LEU A 367 -5.28 1.29 16.07
C LEU A 367 -6.50 1.36 16.99
N TYR A 368 -7.10 0.21 17.32
CA TYR A 368 -8.31 0.18 18.14
C TYR A 368 -8.34 -0.97 19.16
N GLY A 369 -9.24 -0.84 20.14
CA GLY A 369 -9.49 -1.82 21.21
C GLY A 369 -8.56 -1.70 22.42
N HIS A 370 -7.57 -0.80 22.37
CA HIS A 370 -6.66 -0.50 23.48
C HIS A 370 -7.35 0.35 24.57
N ALA A 371 -6.64 0.61 25.67
CA ALA A 371 -7.16 1.32 26.85
C ALA A 371 -7.66 2.76 26.61
N ARG A 372 -7.36 3.33 25.43
CA ARG A 372 -7.81 4.67 24.98
C ARG A 372 -8.73 4.58 23.76
N ASN A 373 -9.45 3.46 23.66
CA ASN A 373 -10.38 3.12 22.58
C ASN A 373 -9.75 3.02 21.19
N ALA A 374 -9.52 4.16 20.51
CA ALA A 374 -8.92 4.19 19.18
C ALA A 374 -8.00 5.40 18.98
N TYR A 375 -6.96 5.18 18.18
CA TYR A 375 -5.93 6.15 17.86
C TYR A 375 -5.57 6.08 16.38
N TRP A 376 -5.87 7.16 15.65
CA TRP A 376 -5.45 7.33 14.27
C TRP A 376 -4.10 8.04 14.23
N PHE A 377 -3.16 7.57 13.41
CA PHE A 377 -1.89 8.24 13.15
C PHE A 377 -1.54 8.18 11.66
N GLY A 378 -1.25 9.32 11.06
CA GLY A 378 -0.99 9.37 9.61
C GLY A 378 -0.80 10.77 9.05
N SER A 379 -0.80 10.85 7.72
CA SER A 379 -0.60 12.04 6.90
C SER A 379 -1.94 12.69 6.55
N GLN A 380 -1.96 14.03 6.47
CA GLN A 380 -3.07 14.85 5.97
C GLN A 380 -2.60 15.72 4.80
N LEU A 381 -1.83 15.13 3.87
CA LEU A 381 -1.18 15.87 2.79
C LEU A 381 -2.21 16.50 1.86
N SER A 382 -2.09 17.82 1.66
CA SER A 382 -2.94 18.58 0.74
C SER A 382 -2.40 18.61 -0.69
N ILE A 383 -3.29 18.83 -1.65
CA ILE A 383 -2.89 19.08 -3.03
C ILE A 383 -2.09 20.39 -3.17
N GLU A 384 -2.38 21.40 -2.35
CA GLU A 384 -1.63 22.66 -2.33
C GLU A 384 -0.19 22.48 -1.87
N GLU A 385 0.03 21.73 -0.78
CA GLU A 385 1.38 21.39 -0.32
C GLU A 385 2.09 20.49 -1.33
N THR A 386 1.40 19.51 -1.90
CA THR A 386 1.95 18.63 -2.93
C THR A 386 2.55 19.42 -4.09
N ARG A 387 1.78 20.35 -4.68
CA ARG A 387 2.24 21.25 -5.76
C ARG A 387 3.49 22.04 -5.39
N ALA A 388 3.60 22.45 -4.13
CA ALA A 388 4.76 23.20 -3.64
C ALA A 388 5.99 22.32 -3.42
N LEU A 389 5.80 21.03 -3.14
CA LEU A 389 6.84 20.08 -2.75
C LEU A 389 7.41 19.31 -3.95
N ALA A 390 6.56 18.77 -4.82
CA ALA A 390 6.99 17.90 -5.92
C ALA A 390 6.05 18.01 -7.13
N PRO A 391 6.60 18.05 -8.36
CA PRO A 391 5.80 18.18 -9.57
C PRO A 391 5.19 16.85 -10.04
N TYR A 392 4.26 16.94 -11.00
CA TYR A 392 3.70 15.85 -11.80
C TYR A 392 2.90 14.78 -11.04
N GLN A 393 2.39 15.13 -9.86
CA GLN A 393 1.62 14.21 -9.03
C GLN A 393 0.68 14.97 -8.10
N ASN A 394 -0.43 14.31 -7.77
CA ASN A 394 -1.38 14.76 -6.76
C ASN A 394 -0.98 14.23 -5.36
N ALA A 395 -1.78 14.50 -4.32
CA ALA A 395 -1.41 14.15 -2.95
C ALA A 395 -1.25 12.63 -2.75
N THR A 396 -2.14 11.84 -3.35
CA THR A 396 -2.06 10.37 -3.37
C THR A 396 -0.74 9.92 -3.99
N GLY A 397 -0.39 10.48 -5.16
CA GLY A 397 0.86 10.18 -5.85
C GLY A 397 2.10 10.50 -5.02
N LEU A 398 2.12 11.64 -4.32
CA LEU A 398 3.28 12.06 -3.52
C LEU A 398 3.48 11.20 -2.26
N GLN A 399 2.41 10.75 -1.62
CA GLN A 399 2.54 9.79 -0.51
C GLN A 399 3.19 8.48 -0.97
N VAL A 400 2.80 7.98 -2.15
CA VAL A 400 3.37 6.74 -2.71
C VAL A 400 4.81 6.95 -3.18
N SER A 401 5.08 7.97 -4.00
CA SER A 401 6.40 8.20 -4.59
C SER A 401 7.46 8.53 -3.53
N SER A 402 7.08 9.24 -2.46
CA SER A 402 7.97 9.52 -1.33
C SER A 402 8.26 8.27 -0.49
N ALA A 403 7.34 7.31 -0.41
CA ALA A 403 7.59 6.02 0.22
C ALA A 403 8.56 5.18 -0.61
N VAL A 404 8.39 5.16 -1.93
CA VAL A 404 9.33 4.52 -2.87
C VAL A 404 10.72 5.12 -2.68
N LEU A 405 10.84 6.45 -2.64
CA LEU A 405 12.09 7.14 -2.32
C LEU A 405 12.70 6.65 -1.00
N ALA A 406 11.91 6.57 0.08
CA ALA A 406 12.39 6.10 1.38
C ALA A 406 12.86 4.63 1.32
N GLY A 407 12.13 3.77 0.61
CA GLY A 407 12.52 2.39 0.37
C GLY A 407 13.80 2.26 -0.46
N MET A 408 13.98 3.14 -1.45
CA MET A 408 15.21 3.22 -2.24
C MET A 408 16.41 3.60 -1.39
N VAL A 409 16.27 4.61 -0.53
CA VAL A 409 17.32 5.00 0.43
C VAL A 409 17.65 3.83 1.35
N TRP A 410 16.64 3.19 1.93
CA TRP A 410 16.84 2.07 2.84
C TRP A 410 17.54 0.89 2.16
N ALA A 411 17.18 0.57 0.91
CA ALA A 411 17.81 -0.51 0.14
C ALA A 411 19.28 -0.21 -0.20
N LEU A 412 19.64 1.04 -0.45
CA LEU A 412 21.04 1.44 -0.65
C LEU A 412 21.86 1.35 0.65
N GLU A 413 21.26 1.70 1.78
CA GLU A 413 21.89 1.61 3.11
C GLU A 413 21.99 0.17 3.62
N ASN A 414 21.09 -0.71 3.15
CA ASN A 414 20.99 -2.11 3.56
C ASN A 414 20.94 -3.00 2.30
N PRO A 415 22.03 -3.12 1.52
CA PRO A 415 21.97 -3.64 0.16
C PRO A 415 21.99 -5.18 0.05
N GLU A 416 22.15 -5.89 1.18
CA GLU A 416 22.21 -7.36 1.27
C GLU A 416 21.19 -7.94 2.28
N ALA A 417 20.08 -7.23 2.50
CA ALA A 417 19.04 -7.62 3.46
C ALA A 417 18.11 -8.74 2.96
N GLY A 418 18.27 -9.16 1.70
CA GLY A 418 17.40 -10.12 1.05
C GLY A 418 16.04 -9.53 0.65
N ILE A 419 15.05 -10.40 0.48
CA ILE A 419 13.66 -9.97 0.26
C ILE A 419 13.11 -9.45 1.58
N VAL A 420 12.57 -8.23 1.60
CA VAL A 420 11.98 -7.58 2.77
C VAL A 420 10.64 -6.95 2.44
N GLU A 421 9.72 -6.94 3.40
CA GLU A 421 8.50 -6.13 3.37
C GLU A 421 8.70 -4.85 4.21
N ALA A 422 7.85 -3.84 4.03
CA ALA A 422 7.93 -2.58 4.77
C ALA A 422 7.91 -2.74 6.29
N ASP A 423 7.25 -3.79 6.80
CA ASP A 423 7.23 -4.14 8.23
C ASP A 423 8.61 -4.52 8.78
N GLU A 424 9.52 -5.00 7.94
CA GLU A 424 10.86 -5.46 8.32
C GLU A 424 11.89 -4.33 8.28
N MET A 425 11.54 -3.17 7.72
CA MET A 425 12.42 -2.01 7.57
C MET A 425 12.46 -1.14 8.83
N ASP A 426 13.52 -0.32 8.92
CA ASP A 426 13.64 0.69 9.97
C ASP A 426 12.69 1.86 9.68
N HIS A 427 11.54 1.84 10.35
CA HIS A 427 10.51 2.88 10.22
C HIS A 427 10.99 4.29 10.52
N GLU A 428 11.93 4.49 11.47
CA GLU A 428 12.39 5.85 11.78
C GLU A 428 13.25 6.38 10.65
N ARG A 429 14.11 5.54 10.07
CA ARG A 429 14.91 5.93 8.90
C ARG A 429 14.01 6.23 7.70
N CYS A 430 13.04 5.36 7.42
CA CYS A 430 12.14 5.53 6.30
C CYS A 430 11.26 6.77 6.47
N LEU A 431 10.66 6.98 7.65
CA LEU A 431 9.88 8.18 7.95
C LEU A 431 10.74 9.44 7.97
N ALA A 432 12.01 9.39 8.39
CA ALA A 432 12.90 10.56 8.32
C ALA A 432 13.17 11.01 6.88
N VAL A 433 13.20 10.08 5.93
CA VAL A 433 13.29 10.38 4.49
C VAL A 433 11.95 10.88 3.94
N GLN A 434 10.85 10.25 4.35
CA GLN A 434 9.53 10.49 3.76
C GLN A 434 8.81 11.73 4.33
N SER A 435 8.96 12.03 5.62
CA SER A 435 8.21 13.08 6.34
C SER A 435 8.19 14.46 5.66
N PRO A 436 9.27 14.93 5.00
CA PRO A 436 9.22 16.19 4.25
C PRO A 436 8.16 16.25 3.14
N TYR A 437 7.59 15.11 2.74
CA TYR A 437 6.62 14.96 1.66
C TYR A 437 5.20 14.61 2.13
N LEU A 438 4.96 14.53 3.45
CA LEU A 438 3.71 14.01 3.99
C LEU A 438 2.76 15.09 4.54
N GLY A 439 3.08 16.37 4.35
CA GLY A 439 2.31 17.46 4.96
C GLY A 439 2.24 17.28 6.48
N PRO A 440 1.10 17.63 7.12
CA PRO A 440 0.88 17.33 8.54
C PRO A 440 0.87 15.81 8.78
N VAL A 441 1.74 15.35 9.68
CA VAL A 441 1.70 13.99 10.23
C VAL A 441 1.35 14.07 11.71
N ALA A 442 0.19 13.55 12.10
CA ALA A 442 -0.36 13.77 13.43
C ALA A 442 -1.16 12.56 13.94
N GLY A 443 -1.39 12.55 15.26
CA GLY A 443 -2.10 11.48 15.95
C GLY A 443 -3.34 11.98 16.69
N TYR A 444 -4.45 11.26 16.57
CA TYR A 444 -5.76 11.66 17.09
C TYR A 444 -6.42 10.50 17.82
N TYR A 445 -6.76 10.71 19.09
CA TYR A 445 -7.61 9.79 19.83
C TYR A 445 -9.07 10.10 19.58
N THR A 446 -9.91 9.07 19.62
CA THR A 446 -11.36 9.20 19.49
C THR A 446 -12.09 8.20 20.40
N ASP A 447 -13.24 8.60 20.93
CA ASP A 447 -14.17 7.71 21.65
C ASP A 447 -15.16 7.02 20.69
N TRP A 448 -15.06 7.29 19.39
CA TRP A 448 -15.91 6.64 18.39
C TRP A 448 -15.67 5.12 18.38
N THR A 449 -16.76 4.37 18.21
CA THR A 449 -16.72 2.93 17.93
C THR A 449 -17.70 2.61 16.81
N PRO A 450 -17.59 1.44 16.15
CA PRO A 450 -18.57 0.99 15.17
C PRO A 450 -20.02 0.91 15.68
N LEU A 451 -20.24 0.95 17.01
CA LEU A 451 -21.55 0.94 17.65
C LEU A 451 -22.11 2.34 17.97
N HIS A 452 -21.38 3.43 17.70
CA HIS A 452 -21.87 4.77 17.97
C HIS A 452 -23.22 5.01 17.27
N GLY A 453 -24.26 5.31 18.04
CA GLY A 453 -25.62 5.53 17.54
C GLY A 453 -26.37 4.25 17.12
N ARG A 454 -25.90 3.06 17.50
CA ARG A 454 -26.50 1.76 17.15
C ARG A 454 -26.92 0.97 18.41
N PRO A 455 -28.01 0.17 18.34
CA PRO A 455 -28.87 -0.03 17.18
C PRO A 455 -29.76 1.19 16.88
N GLY A 456 -30.17 1.33 15.62
CA GLY A 456 -31.09 2.38 15.17
C GLY A 456 -32.57 1.97 15.24
N LEU A 457 -33.32 2.32 14.19
CA LEU A 457 -34.75 2.01 14.05
C LEU A 457 -35.04 0.54 13.72
N PHE A 458 -34.04 -0.20 13.25
CA PHE A 458 -34.17 -1.59 12.83
C PHE A 458 -33.32 -2.49 13.72
N PRO A 459 -33.72 -3.76 13.94
CA PRO A 459 -32.88 -4.74 14.60
C PRO A 459 -31.57 -4.94 13.82
N GLU A 460 -30.45 -5.03 14.53
CA GLU A 460 -29.13 -5.26 13.96
C GLU A 460 -28.45 -6.45 14.68
N ASP A 461 -27.75 -7.30 13.93
CA ASP A 461 -26.89 -8.35 14.51
C ASP A 461 -25.55 -7.72 14.95
N ILE A 462 -25.53 -7.18 16.17
CA ILE A 462 -24.38 -6.52 16.77
C ILE A 462 -23.88 -7.27 18.01
N ASP A 463 -22.63 -7.06 18.37
CA ASP A 463 -22.03 -7.51 19.63
C ASP A 463 -21.74 -6.30 20.54
N PRO A 464 -22.63 -5.97 21.50
CA PRO A 464 -22.42 -4.87 22.43
C PRO A 464 -21.26 -5.07 23.41
N ALA A 465 -20.81 -6.31 23.63
CA ALA A 465 -19.70 -6.61 24.54
C ALA A 465 -18.34 -6.36 23.88
N GLU A 466 -18.27 -6.39 22.56
CA GLU A 466 -17.07 -6.14 21.78
C GLU A 466 -17.35 -5.09 20.66
N PRO A 467 -17.33 -3.78 20.97
CA PRO A 467 -17.67 -2.74 20.00
C PRO A 467 -16.86 -2.78 18.70
N TRP A 468 -15.61 -3.25 18.77
CA TRP A 468 -14.69 -3.36 17.65
C TRP A 468 -14.70 -4.70 16.92
N ALA A 469 -15.57 -5.64 17.30
CA ALA A 469 -15.72 -6.90 16.58
C ALA A 469 -16.04 -6.64 15.11
N PHE A 470 -15.49 -7.44 14.20
CA PHE A 470 -15.77 -7.35 12.77
C PHE A 470 -17.26 -7.45 12.46
N ARG A 471 -18.03 -8.16 13.31
CA ARG A 471 -19.50 -8.19 13.29
C ARG A 471 -20.13 -6.78 13.28
N ASN A 472 -19.57 -5.85 14.05
CA ASN A 472 -20.04 -4.48 14.17
C ASN A 472 -19.47 -3.58 13.08
N VAL A 473 -18.22 -3.84 12.66
CA VAL A 473 -17.51 -3.09 11.62
C VAL A 473 -18.14 -3.31 10.24
N LEU A 474 -18.36 -4.57 9.85
CA LEU A 474 -18.92 -4.93 8.54
C LEU A 474 -20.35 -4.39 8.38
N VAL A 475 -20.62 -3.76 7.22
CA VAL A 475 -21.96 -3.26 6.88
C VAL A 475 -22.81 -4.41 6.32
N ARG A 476 -23.93 -4.69 6.98
CA ARG A 476 -24.82 -5.83 6.68
C ARG A 476 -26.28 -5.43 6.81
#